data_AF-A0A024QGX0-F1
#
_entry.id   AF-A0A024QGX0-F1
#
_cell.length_a   1.000
_cell.length_b   1.000
_cell.length_c   1.000
_cell.angle_alpha   90.00
_cell.angle_beta   90.00
_cell.angle_gamma   90.00
#
_symmetry.space_group_name_H-M   'P 1'
#
loop_
_entity.id
_entity.type
_entity.pdbx_description
1 polymer ?
#
loop_
_entity_poly.entity_id
_entity_poly.type
_entity_poly.pdbx_seq_one_letter_code
_entity_poly.pdbx_strand_id
1 'polypeptide(L)'
;MTSKNVETITDICEYQKLAQRTAPLDMEKQHRLSVAGLGLAGEAGEVADLIKKHLGHGHDLPMDKLIKELGDAQWYINEVASIFNIPMSKILTKNINKLADRYPDGFSEERSINRDKYGV
;
A
#
# COMPACT_ATOMS: atom_id res chain seq x y z
N MET A 1 3.56 -19.87 -24.09
CA MET A 1 3.07 -19.51 -22.74
C MET A 1 2.20 -18.28 -22.89
N THR A 2 0.88 -18.42 -22.79
CA THR A 2 -0.06 -17.30 -22.93
C THR A 2 0.10 -16.36 -21.74
N SER A 3 0.64 -15.16 -21.99
CA SER A 3 0.49 -14.03 -21.07
C SER A 3 -1.00 -13.88 -20.77
N LYS A 4 -1.40 -14.11 -19.52
CA LYS A 4 -2.75 -13.76 -19.09
C LYS A 4 -2.74 -12.24 -18.94
N ASN A 5 -3.21 -11.53 -19.96
CA ASN A 5 -3.51 -10.12 -19.83
C ASN A 5 -4.67 -10.00 -18.84
N VAL A 6 -4.35 -9.59 -17.62
CA VAL A 6 -5.35 -9.19 -16.64
C VAL A 6 -5.83 -7.81 -17.09
N GLU A 7 -7.15 -7.61 -17.18
CA GLU A 7 -7.73 -6.29 -17.44
C GLU A 7 -7.36 -5.31 -16.31
N THR A 8 -7.46 -4.02 -16.58
CA THR A 8 -7.18 -2.99 -15.56
C THR A 8 -8.09 -3.18 -14.35
N ILE A 9 -7.48 -3.38 -13.17
CA ILE A 9 -8.23 -3.54 -11.92
C ILE A 9 -8.73 -2.18 -11.46
N THR A 10 -10.04 -2.04 -11.26
CA THR A 10 -10.69 -0.78 -10.84
C THR A 10 -11.35 -0.88 -9.47
N ASP A 11 -11.54 -2.11 -8.96
CA ASP A 11 -12.15 -2.37 -7.66
C ASP A 11 -11.10 -2.96 -6.68
N ILE A 12 -10.98 -2.35 -5.50
CA ILE A 12 -9.99 -2.77 -4.49
C ILE A 12 -10.31 -4.15 -3.88
N CYS A 13 -11.58 -4.51 -3.78
CA CYS A 13 -12.01 -5.82 -3.33
C CYS A 13 -11.72 -6.89 -4.39
N GLU A 14 -11.81 -6.56 -5.67
CA GLU A 14 -11.34 -7.43 -6.76
C GLU A 14 -9.82 -7.64 -6.67
N TYR A 15 -9.04 -6.57 -6.51
CA TYR A 15 -7.61 -6.66 -6.28
C TYR A 15 -7.28 -7.60 -5.11
N GLN A 16 -7.96 -7.43 -3.96
CA GLN A 16 -7.74 -8.26 -2.77
C GLN A 16 -7.95 -9.76 -3.06
N LYS A 17 -9.00 -10.11 -3.82
CA LYS A 17 -9.27 -11.50 -4.24
C LYS A 17 -8.18 -12.03 -5.17
N LEU A 18 -7.72 -11.23 -6.13
CA LEU A 18 -6.66 -11.62 -7.07
C LEU A 18 -5.33 -11.85 -6.36
N ALA A 19 -4.95 -10.94 -5.45
CA ALA A 19 -3.73 -11.05 -4.67
C ALA A 19 -3.74 -12.29 -3.74
N GLN A 20 -4.89 -12.63 -3.14
CA GLN A 20 -5.01 -13.83 -2.31
C GLN A 20 -4.83 -15.14 -3.08
N ARG A 21 -4.98 -15.16 -4.41
CA ARG A 21 -4.69 -16.35 -5.23
C ARG A 21 -3.20 -16.67 -5.32
N THR A 22 -2.33 -15.72 -5.00
CA THR A 22 -0.87 -15.89 -5.04
C THR A 22 -0.24 -15.93 -3.65
N ALA A 23 -1.05 -15.82 -2.59
CA ALA A 23 -0.57 -15.89 -1.22
C ALA A 23 -0.17 -17.34 -0.85
N PRO A 24 0.86 -17.52 -0.01
CA PRO A 24 1.28 -18.84 0.46
C PRO A 24 0.33 -19.34 1.57
N LEU A 25 -0.89 -19.74 1.18
CA LEU A 25 -1.98 -20.07 2.11
C LEU A 25 -1.73 -21.33 2.95
N ASP A 26 -0.77 -22.17 2.54
CA ASP A 26 -0.31 -23.37 3.22
C ASP A 26 0.65 -23.08 4.39
N MET A 27 1.17 -21.85 4.47
CA MET A 27 2.06 -21.44 5.56
C MET A 27 1.30 -21.01 6.82
N GLU A 28 1.92 -21.28 7.97
CA GLU A 28 1.42 -20.84 9.28
C GLU A 28 1.18 -19.34 9.34
N LYS A 29 0.07 -18.94 9.98
CA LYS A 29 -0.37 -17.54 10.04
C LYS A 29 0.70 -16.59 10.57
N GLN A 30 1.43 -17.01 11.60
CA GLN A 30 2.48 -16.20 12.23
C GLN A 30 3.70 -16.03 11.31
N HIS A 31 4.02 -17.04 10.51
CA HIS A 31 5.10 -16.96 9.54
C HIS A 31 4.71 -16.02 8.39
N ARG A 32 3.51 -16.17 7.84
CA ARG A 32 2.96 -15.27 6.82
C ARG A 32 2.96 -13.82 7.28
N LEU A 33 2.52 -13.56 8.51
CA LEU A 33 2.51 -12.21 9.09
C LEU A 33 3.92 -11.62 9.20
N SER A 34 4.88 -12.42 9.64
CA SER A 34 6.29 -12.01 9.72
C SER A 34 6.86 -11.65 8.34
N VAL A 35 6.63 -12.52 7.34
CA VAL A 35 7.07 -12.31 5.97
C VAL A 35 6.40 -11.08 5.36
N ALA A 36 5.09 -10.90 5.56
CA ALA A 36 4.36 -9.77 5.00
C ALA A 36 4.79 -8.44 5.62
N GLY A 37 5.04 -8.40 6.93
CA GLY A 37 5.53 -7.21 7.61
C GLY A 37 6.93 -6.79 7.16
N LEU A 38 7.85 -7.77 7.06
CA LEU A 38 9.22 -7.52 6.57
C LEU A 38 9.24 -7.15 5.09
N GLY A 39 8.43 -7.83 4.28
CA GLY A 39 8.26 -7.53 2.85
C GLY A 39 7.78 -6.11 2.63
N LEU A 40 6.72 -5.68 3.34
CA LEU A 40 6.22 -4.31 3.27
C LEU A 40 7.31 -3.28 3.58
N ALA A 41 8.14 -3.52 4.59
CA ALA A 41 9.25 -2.64 4.93
C ALA A 41 10.33 -2.60 3.83
N GLY A 42 10.62 -3.76 3.22
CA GLY A 42 11.54 -3.87 2.09
C GLY A 42 11.08 -3.03 0.90
N GLU A 43 9.84 -3.23 0.45
CA GLU A 43 9.29 -2.52 -0.73
C GLU A 43 9.17 -1.02 -0.49
N ALA A 44 8.79 -0.60 0.73
CA ALA A 44 8.81 0.81 1.11
C ALA A 44 10.24 1.40 1.03
N GLY A 45 11.26 0.62 1.39
CA GLY A 45 12.66 0.98 1.24
C GLY A 45 13.09 1.14 -0.22
N GLU A 46 12.61 0.26 -1.11
CA GLU A 46 12.87 0.38 -2.54
C GLU A 46 12.25 1.65 -3.14
N VAL A 47 11.00 1.95 -2.80
CA VAL A 47 10.33 3.22 -3.19
C VAL A 47 11.13 4.42 -2.67
N ALA A 48 11.56 4.38 -1.41
CA ALA A 48 12.35 5.45 -0.81
C ALA A 48 13.70 5.64 -1.53
N ASP A 49 14.37 4.55 -1.93
CA ASP A 49 15.64 4.61 -2.65
C ASP A 49 15.48 5.22 -4.05
N LEU A 50 14.40 4.90 -4.76
CA LEU A 50 14.07 5.53 -6.05
C LEU A 50 13.88 7.04 -5.91
N ILE A 51 13.07 7.47 -4.94
CA ILE A 51 12.81 8.90 -4.67
C ILE A 51 14.10 9.61 -4.25
N LYS A 52 14.90 9.01 -3.37
CA LYS A 52 16.19 9.56 -2.92
C LYS A 52 17.16 9.71 -4.09
N LYS A 53 17.28 8.73 -4.98
CA LYS A 53 18.14 8.83 -6.17
C LYS A 53 17.68 9.94 -7.11
N HIS A 54 16.37 10.07 -7.32
CA HIS A 54 15.81 11.12 -8.17
C HIS A 54 16.06 12.51 -7.59
N LEU A 55 15.56 12.77 -6.37
CA LEU A 55 15.59 14.11 -5.77
C LEU A 55 16.95 14.47 -5.15
N GLY A 56 17.68 13.49 -4.63
CA GLY A 56 18.94 13.70 -3.91
C GLY A 56 20.19 13.57 -4.78
N HIS A 57 20.15 12.75 -5.83
CA HIS A 57 21.33 12.48 -6.68
C HIS A 57 21.14 12.92 -8.15
N GLY A 58 19.98 13.46 -8.52
CA GLY A 58 19.72 13.98 -9.87
C GLY A 58 19.52 12.91 -10.95
N HIS A 59 19.15 11.69 -10.56
CA HIS A 59 18.82 10.62 -11.51
C HIS A 59 17.41 10.83 -12.10
N ASP A 60 17.12 10.24 -13.27
CA ASP A 60 15.74 10.10 -13.72
C ASP A 60 14.94 9.20 -12.77
N LEU A 61 13.62 9.42 -12.68
CA LEU A 61 12.71 8.56 -11.93
C LEU A 61 12.16 7.47 -12.86
N PRO A 62 12.59 6.20 -12.73
CA PRO A 62 12.09 5.12 -13.58
C PRO A 62 10.65 4.76 -13.22
N MET A 63 9.68 5.32 -13.94
CA MET A 63 8.25 5.19 -13.63
C MET A 63 7.77 3.73 -13.57
N ASP A 64 8.19 2.88 -14.50
CA ASP A 64 7.81 1.46 -14.48
C ASP A 64 8.29 0.74 -13.23
N LYS A 65 9.51 1.07 -12.77
CA LYS A 65 10.04 0.50 -11.54
C LYS A 65 9.30 1.06 -10.32
N LEU A 66 9.00 2.35 -10.29
CA LEU A 66 8.20 2.93 -9.20
C LEU A 66 6.82 2.28 -9.10
N ILE A 67 6.14 2.07 -10.22
CA ILE A 67 4.83 1.40 -10.26
C ILE A 67 4.94 -0.03 -9.73
N LYS A 68 6.00 -0.77 -10.11
CA LYS A 68 6.27 -2.11 -9.59
C LYS A 68 6.41 -2.11 -8.07
N GLU A 69 7.32 -1.30 -7.51
CA GLU A 69 7.59 -1.34 -6.06
C GLU A 69 6.39 -0.86 -5.23
N LEU A 70 5.62 0.10 -5.75
CA LEU A 70 4.33 0.48 -5.15
C LEU A 70 3.31 -0.66 -5.17
N GLY A 71 3.28 -1.44 -6.27
CA GLY A 71 2.44 -2.63 -6.40
C GLY A 71 2.85 -3.75 -5.43
N ASP A 72 4.14 -3.99 -5.27
CA ASP A 72 4.68 -5.00 -4.34
C ASP A 72 4.39 -4.60 -2.89
N ALA A 73 4.57 -3.32 -2.54
CA ALA A 73 4.15 -2.79 -1.23
C ALA A 73 2.64 -2.98 -0.99
N GLN A 74 1.81 -2.69 -2.00
CA GLN A 74 0.36 -2.87 -1.93
C GLN A 74 -0.03 -4.35 -1.76
N TRP A 75 0.72 -5.28 -2.34
CA TRP A 75 0.49 -6.71 -2.17
C TRP A 75 0.69 -7.13 -0.71
N TYR A 76 1.76 -6.67 -0.06
CA TYR A 76 2.00 -6.96 1.36
C TYR A 76 0.97 -6.31 2.29
N ILE A 77 0.50 -5.09 2.00
CA ILE A 77 -0.64 -4.48 2.74
C ILE A 77 -1.87 -5.39 2.64
N ASN A 78 -2.16 -5.89 1.44
CA ASN A 78 -3.29 -6.76 1.21
C ASN A 78 -3.15 -8.11 1.92
N GLU A 79 -1.95 -8.67 1.97
CA GLU A 79 -1.68 -9.92 2.67
C GLU A 79 -1.92 -9.76 4.18
N VAL A 80 -1.43 -8.67 4.79
CA VAL A 80 -1.73 -8.37 6.20
C VAL A 80 -3.23 -8.22 6.42
N ALA A 81 -3.94 -7.46 5.58
CA ALA A 81 -5.39 -7.31 5.69
C ALA A 81 -6.12 -8.66 5.63
N SER A 82 -5.70 -9.54 4.71
CA SER A 82 -6.33 -10.82 4.46
C SER A 82 -6.06 -11.85 5.57
N ILE A 83 -4.85 -11.85 6.16
CA ILE A 83 -4.50 -12.64 7.36
C ILE A 83 -5.49 -12.40 8.52
N PHE A 84 -6.03 -11.18 8.62
CA PHE A 84 -6.99 -10.79 9.65
C PHE A 84 -8.44 -10.70 9.15
N ASN A 85 -8.74 -11.16 7.93
CA ASN A 85 -10.05 -11.08 7.30
C ASN A 85 -10.62 -9.65 7.26
N ILE A 86 -9.75 -8.66 7.04
CA ILE A 86 -10.11 -7.25 6.95
C ILE A 86 -10.34 -6.91 5.47
N PRO A 87 -11.53 -6.42 5.08
CA PRO A 87 -11.76 -5.91 3.73
C PRO A 87 -10.89 -4.69 3.46
N MET A 88 -10.19 -4.65 2.33
CA MET A 88 -9.38 -3.49 1.94
C MET A 88 -10.22 -2.21 1.84
N SER A 89 -11.46 -2.30 1.37
CA SER A 89 -12.41 -1.18 1.35
C SER A 89 -12.65 -0.56 2.73
N LYS A 90 -12.64 -1.36 3.81
CA LYS A 90 -12.75 -0.86 5.19
C LYS A 90 -11.52 -0.08 5.63
N ILE A 91 -10.32 -0.54 5.25
CA ILE A 91 -9.06 0.17 5.51
C ILE A 91 -9.06 1.53 4.81
N LEU A 92 -9.41 1.55 3.53
CA LEU A 92 -9.47 2.78 2.73
C LEU A 92 -10.54 3.74 3.26
N THR A 93 -11.74 3.26 3.56
CA THR A 93 -12.83 4.09 4.12
C THR A 93 -12.43 4.72 5.45
N LYS A 94 -11.80 3.95 6.35
CA LYS A 94 -11.32 4.47 7.63
C LYS A 94 -10.24 5.53 7.43
N ASN A 95 -9.35 5.35 6.46
CA ASN A 95 -8.32 6.34 6.13
C ASN A 95 -8.93 7.64 5.60
N ILE A 96 -9.84 7.55 4.63
CA ILE A 96 -10.48 8.73 4.02
C ILE A 96 -11.32 9.49 5.03
N ASN A 97 -12.12 8.83 5.88
CA ASN A 97 -12.91 9.51 6.91
C ASN A 97 -12.01 10.31 7.87
N LYS A 98 -10.94 9.67 8.39
CA LYS A 98 -9.95 10.37 9.22
C LYS A 98 -9.36 11.59 8.50
N LEU A 99 -8.97 11.44 7.24
CA LEU A 99 -8.34 12.52 6.49
C LEU A 99 -9.33 13.64 6.16
N ALA A 100 -10.61 13.32 5.87
CA ALA A 100 -11.65 14.30 5.63
C ALA A 100 -11.97 15.11 6.90
N ASP A 101 -12.04 14.45 8.06
CA ASP A 101 -12.21 15.12 9.35
C ASP A 101 -11.04 16.07 9.62
N ARG A 102 -9.82 15.60 9.34
CA ARG A 102 -8.62 16.40 9.55
C ARG A 102 -8.45 17.53 8.54
N TYR A 103 -8.76 17.30 7.28
CA TYR A 103 -8.47 18.17 6.15
C TYR A 103 -9.73 18.41 5.30
N PRO A 104 -10.76 19.10 5.85
CA PRO A 104 -12.04 19.28 5.16
C PRO A 104 -11.90 20.08 3.86
N ASP A 105 -10.93 21.00 3.80
CA ASP A 105 -10.65 21.85 2.66
C ASP A 105 -9.32 21.48 1.95
N GLY A 106 -8.86 20.24 2.15
CA GLY A 106 -7.55 19.77 1.69
C GLY A 106 -6.42 20.00 2.69
N PHE A 107 -5.19 19.63 2.29
CA PHE A 107 -4.03 19.66 3.19
C PHE A 107 -3.76 21.08 3.73
N SER A 108 -3.47 21.15 5.03
CA SER A 108 -3.02 22.36 5.71
C SER A 108 -1.88 22.02 6.65
N GLU A 109 -0.78 22.77 6.57
CA GLU A 109 0.36 22.63 7.47
C GLU A 109 -0.05 22.87 8.93
N GLU A 110 -0.88 23.89 9.18
CA GLU A 110 -1.41 24.20 10.51
C GLU A 110 -2.13 22.99 11.11
N ARG A 111 -2.99 22.33 10.33
CA ARG A 111 -3.73 21.15 10.78
C ARG A 111 -2.85 19.91 10.91
N SER A 112 -1.81 19.80 10.10
CA SER A 112 -0.80 18.74 10.22
C SER A 112 -0.01 18.86 11.53
N ILE A 113 0.42 20.08 11.87
CA ILE A 113 1.12 20.39 13.13
C ILE A 113 0.18 20.16 14.33
N ASN A 114 -1.06 20.64 14.23
CA ASN A 114 -2.06 20.56 15.30
C ASN A 114 -2.99 19.34 15.17
N ARG A 115 -2.49 18.20 14.69
CA ARG A 115 -3.32 17.01 14.38
C ARG A 115 -4.18 16.52 15.54
N ASP A 116 -3.70 16.63 16.78
CA ASP A 116 -4.43 16.18 17.98
C ASP A 116 -5.66 17.07 18.29
N LYS A 117 -5.69 18.30 17.74
CA LYS A 117 -6.80 19.25 17.88
C LYS A 117 -7.88 19.07 16.82
N TYR A 118 -7.54 18.51 15.65
CA TYR A 118 -8.40 18.53 14.46
C TYR A 118 -8.83 17.14 13.95
N GLY A 119 -8.89 16.11 14.81
CA GLY A 119 -9.43 14.78 14.48
C GLY A 119 -8.36 13.68 14.38
N VAL A 120 -8.72 12.50 14.91
CA VAL A 120 -7.86 11.30 15.03
C VAL A 120 -7.64 10.62 13.70
#